data_AF-A0A0H2RKF4-F1
#
_entry.id   AF-A0A0H2RKF4-F1
#
_cell.length_a   1.000
_cell.length_b   1.000
_cell.length_c   1.000
_cell.angle_alpha   90.00
_cell.angle_beta   90.00
_cell.angle_gamma   90.00
#
_symmetry.space_group_name_H-M   'P 1'
#
loop_
_entity.id
_entity.type
_entity.pdbx_description
1 polymer ?
#
loop_
_entity_poly.entity_id
_entity_poly.type
_entity_poly.pdbx_seq_one_letter_code
_entity_poly.pdbx_strand_id
1 'polypeptide(L)'
;MGKAGLPHIDPKDDPQGYTCMFASSNFDEFGDKIHPGYFHFLELGLFVKCVNFRMVYFSGLHFHGGSPPRAEKGFNIPHHCIRWNNILYPNNSLQSG
;
A
#
# COMPACT_ATOMS: atom_id res chain seq x y z
N MET A 1 -2.49 9.59 -8.93
CA MET A 1 -2.75 8.14 -8.89
C MET A 1 -2.14 7.47 -10.11
N GLY A 2 -0.93 6.96 -9.92
CA GLY A 2 -0.25 6.05 -10.83
C GLY A 2 -0.88 4.64 -10.81
N LYS A 3 -0.19 3.68 -11.44
CA LYS A 3 -0.66 2.28 -11.50
C LYS A 3 -0.46 1.62 -10.13
N ALA A 4 -1.57 1.30 -9.45
CA ALA A 4 -1.55 0.61 -8.17
C ALA A 4 -0.70 -0.67 -8.24
N GLY A 5 0.22 -0.83 -7.27
CA GLY A 5 1.07 -2.01 -7.14
C GLY A 5 2.34 -2.02 -7.97
N LEU A 6 2.48 -1.16 -9.00
CA LEU A 6 3.77 -0.96 -9.67
C LEU A 6 4.52 0.22 -9.03
N PRO A 7 5.85 0.27 -9.11
CA PRO A 7 6.62 1.45 -8.71
C PRO A 7 6.21 2.70 -9.50
N HIS A 8 5.89 3.80 -8.82
CA HIS A 8 5.48 5.07 -9.41
C HIS A 8 5.67 6.26 -8.46
N ILE A 9 5.39 7.46 -8.99
CA ILE A 9 5.15 8.69 -8.25
C ILE A 9 3.70 9.13 -8.50
N ASP A 10 3.13 9.87 -7.57
CA ASP A 10 1.82 10.51 -7.65
C ASP A 10 1.97 12.03 -7.84
N PRO A 11 2.17 12.52 -9.07
CA PRO A 11 2.55 13.91 -9.34
C PRO A 11 1.45 14.94 -9.06
N LYS A 12 0.27 14.48 -8.64
CA LYS A 12 -0.88 15.35 -8.30
C LYS A 12 -1.08 15.47 -6.79
N ASP A 13 -0.23 14.83 -5.99
CA ASP A 13 -0.28 14.97 -4.54
C ASP A 13 0.20 16.37 -4.14
N ASP A 14 -0.41 16.91 -3.10
CA ASP A 14 -0.03 18.20 -2.50
C ASP A 14 1.36 18.09 -1.83
N PRO A 15 2.38 18.89 -2.24
CA PRO A 15 3.71 18.87 -1.62
C PRO A 15 3.75 19.32 -0.15
N GLN A 16 2.69 19.95 0.36
CA GLN A 16 2.54 20.36 1.76
C GLN A 16 1.74 19.33 2.58
N GLY A 17 1.17 18.31 1.92
CA GLY A 17 0.35 17.29 2.55
C GLY A 17 1.02 15.91 2.58
N TYR A 18 0.48 15.02 3.41
CA TYR A 18 0.83 13.61 3.39
C TYR A 18 -0.32 12.78 2.83
N THR A 19 0.03 11.78 2.04
CA THR A 19 -0.84 10.68 1.66
C THR A 19 -0.82 9.64 2.77
N CYS A 20 -2.00 9.11 3.11
CA CYS A 20 -2.17 8.07 4.12
C CYS A 20 -2.73 6.81 3.48
N MET A 21 -1.99 5.70 3.59
CA MET A 21 -2.50 4.37 3.27
C MET A 21 -2.99 3.68 4.54
N PHE A 22 -4.23 3.22 4.52
CA PHE A 22 -4.75 2.21 5.44
C PHE A 22 -4.57 0.84 4.81
N ALA A 23 -3.62 0.05 5.31
CA ALA A 23 -3.45 -1.33 4.93
C ALA A 23 -4.26 -2.23 5.87
N SER A 24 -5.14 -3.03 5.27
CA SER A 24 -5.95 -4.01 5.98
C SER A 24 -5.97 -5.33 5.21
N SER A 25 -5.95 -6.43 5.95
CA SER A 25 -6.09 -7.78 5.42
C SER A 25 -6.73 -8.65 6.49
N ASN A 26 -7.37 -9.75 6.13
CA ASN A 26 -7.77 -10.77 7.11
C ASN A 26 -6.74 -11.91 7.26
N PHE A 27 -5.52 -11.75 6.76
CA PHE A 27 -4.59 -12.87 6.62
C PHE A 27 -4.02 -13.42 7.93
N ASP A 28 -4.16 -12.68 9.03
CA ASP A 28 -3.73 -13.15 10.36
C ASP A 28 -4.40 -14.49 10.74
N GLU A 29 -5.62 -14.75 10.23
CA GLU A 29 -6.35 -16.00 10.43
C GLU A 29 -5.72 -17.21 9.70
N PHE A 30 -4.84 -16.96 8.73
CA PHE A 30 -4.17 -17.99 7.93
C PHE A 30 -2.69 -18.17 8.32
N GLY A 31 -2.21 -17.45 9.35
CA GLY A 31 -0.81 -17.45 9.76
C GLY A 31 0.14 -17.10 8.61
N ASP A 32 1.25 -17.82 8.49
CA ASP A 32 2.25 -17.55 7.45
C ASP A 32 1.90 -18.10 6.05
N LYS A 33 0.77 -18.80 5.91
CA LYS A 33 0.36 -19.42 4.64
C LYS A 33 0.06 -18.41 3.55
N ILE A 34 -0.25 -17.16 3.93
CA ILE A 34 -0.50 -16.06 3.01
C ILE A 34 0.34 -14.86 3.43
N HIS A 35 1.35 -14.55 2.62
CA HIS A 35 2.10 -13.32 2.80
C HIS A 35 1.27 -12.13 2.29
N PRO A 36 1.05 -11.07 3.10
CA PRO A 36 0.20 -9.92 2.74
C PRO A 36 0.78 -9.03 1.64
N GLY A 37 2.06 -9.23 1.32
CA GLY A 37 2.82 -8.33 0.47
C GLY A 37 3.38 -7.15 1.25
N TYR A 38 4.05 -6.28 0.51
CA TYR A 38 4.69 -5.08 1.03
C TYR A 38 4.18 -3.85 0.31
N PHE A 39 4.20 -2.72 1.03
CA PHE A 39 4.31 -1.39 0.47
C PHE A 39 5.77 -0.98 0.56
N HIS A 40 6.35 -0.45 -0.50
CA HIS A 40 7.79 -0.14 -0.55
C HIS A 40 8.09 1.31 -0.87
N PHE A 41 9.14 1.83 -0.25
CA PHE A 41 9.78 3.11 -0.52
C PHE A 41 11.16 2.82 -1.09
N LEU A 42 11.25 2.78 -2.42
CA LEU A 42 12.42 2.21 -3.11
C LEU A 42 13.67 3.08 -2.93
N GLU A 43 13.50 4.40 -2.84
CA GLU A 43 14.58 5.35 -2.57
C GLU A 43 15.25 5.13 -1.21
N LEU A 44 14.52 4.57 -0.24
CA LEU A 44 14.97 4.36 1.13
C LEU A 44 15.36 2.91 1.44
N GLY A 45 15.08 1.98 0.52
CA GLY A 45 15.18 0.53 0.81
C GLY A 45 14.24 0.07 1.92
N LEU A 46 13.14 0.80 2.17
CA LEU A 46 12.19 0.54 3.26
C LEU A 46 10.95 -0.21 2.75
N PHE A 47 10.56 -1.26 3.48
CA PHE A 47 9.41 -2.11 3.14
C PHE A 47 8.47 -2.25 4.35
N VAL A 48 7.19 -1.95 4.14
CA VAL A 48 6.13 -2.06 5.15
C VAL A 48 5.22 -3.23 4.80
N LYS A 49 5.18 -4.26 5.65
CA LYS A 49 4.29 -5.42 5.45
C LYS A 49 2.81 -4.98 5.59
N CYS A 50 1.94 -5.35 4.65
CA CYS A 50 0.53 -4.88 4.62
C CYS A 50 -0.44 -5.73 5.47
N VAL A 51 -0.18 -5.85 6.78
CA VAL A 51 -1.04 -6.61 7.73
C VAL A 51 -2.16 -5.74 8.32
N ASN A 52 -3.15 -6.38 8.95
CA ASN A 52 -4.21 -5.70 9.69
C ASN A 52 -3.69 -5.15 11.05
N PHE A 53 -4.02 -3.94 11.46
CA PHE A 53 -4.32 -2.77 10.65
C PHE A 53 -3.12 -1.83 10.72
N ARG A 54 -2.68 -1.28 9.58
CA ARG A 54 -1.55 -0.35 9.53
C ARG A 54 -1.88 0.92 8.78
N MET A 55 -1.47 2.04 9.37
CA MET A 55 -1.48 3.35 8.74
C MET A 55 -0.06 3.73 8.32
N VAL A 56 0.09 4.13 7.07
CA VAL A 56 1.37 4.57 6.53
C VAL A 56 1.19 5.97 5.96
N TYR A 57 1.78 6.95 6.61
CA TYR A 57 1.88 8.32 6.11
C TYR A 57 3.14 8.46 5.28
N PHE A 58 3.00 9.01 4.08
CA PHE A 58 4.10 9.21 3.14
C PHE A 58 3.79 10.35 2.18
N SER A 59 4.82 10.81 1.47
CA SER A 59 4.63 11.72 0.33
C SER A 59 4.56 10.89 -0.95
N GLY A 60 3.45 10.99 -1.68
CA GLY A 60 3.29 10.32 -2.97
C GLY A 60 4.21 10.87 -4.07
N LEU A 61 4.88 12.00 -3.81
CA LEU A 61 5.85 12.60 -4.72
C LEU A 61 7.19 11.83 -4.77
N HIS A 62 7.41 10.87 -3.88
CA HIS A 62 8.58 10.00 -3.85
C HIS A 62 8.28 8.62 -4.44
N PHE A 63 9.31 7.95 -4.97
CA PHE A 63 9.11 6.67 -5.66
C PHE A 63 8.69 5.53 -4.71
N HIS A 64 7.47 5.05 -4.90
CA HIS A 64 6.85 4.05 -4.04
C HIS A 64 6.00 3.05 -4.85
N GLY A 65 5.53 1.99 -4.21
CA GLY A 65 4.75 0.94 -4.86
C GLY A 65 4.44 -0.22 -3.92
N GLY A 66 4.14 -1.40 -4.44
CA GLY A 66 3.93 -2.56 -3.58
C GLY A 66 4.14 -3.90 -4.24
N SER A 67 3.83 -4.95 -3.50
CA SER A 67 3.80 -6.32 -4.01
C SER A 67 2.42 -6.93 -3.76
N PRO A 68 1.95 -7.82 -4.65
CA PRO A 68 0.71 -8.54 -4.39
C PRO A 68 0.87 -9.46 -3.16
N PRO A 69 -0.25 -9.84 -2.52
CA PRO A 69 -0.28 -10.99 -1.62
C PRO A 69 0.20 -12.26 -2.32
N ARG A 70 0.80 -13.18 -1.57
CA ARG A 70 1.28 -14.48 -2.09
C ARG A 70 0.92 -15.59 -1.13
N ALA A 71 0.20 -16.59 -1.61
CA ALA A 71 -0.05 -17.82 -0.87
C ALA A 71 1.11 -18.81 -1.05
N GLU A 72 1.31 -19.68 -0.07
CA GLU A 72 2.18 -20.85 -0.21
C GLU A 72 1.70 -21.74 -1.36
N LYS A 73 2.64 -22.47 -1.97
CA LYS A 73 2.34 -23.37 -3.09
C LYS A 73 1.36 -24.46 -2.63
N GLY A 74 0.23 -24.59 -3.34
CA GLY A 74 -0.79 -25.60 -3.05
C GLY A 74 -1.76 -25.23 -1.93
N PHE A 75 -1.64 -24.04 -1.33
CA PHE A 75 -2.60 -23.57 -0.35
C PHE A 75 -3.95 -23.26 -1.03
N ASN A 76 -5.04 -23.84 -0.51
CA ASN A 76 -6.39 -23.58 -0.99
C ASN A 76 -6.89 -22.23 -0.45
N ILE A 77 -6.87 -21.20 -1.29
CA ILE A 77 -7.20 -19.82 -0.89
C ILE A 77 -8.71 -19.70 -0.59
N PRO A 78 -9.10 -19.35 0.65
CA PRO A 78 -10.51 -19.14 0.97
C PRO A 78 -11.10 -17.93 0.24
N HIS A 79 -12.38 -17.98 -0.14
CA HIS A 79 -13.02 -16.91 -0.91
C HIS A 79 -13.06 -15.54 -0.21
N HIS A 80 -13.00 -15.52 1.13
CA HIS A 80 -12.98 -14.30 1.93
C HIS A 80 -11.56 -13.76 2.17
N CYS A 81 -10.52 -14.42 1.65
CA CYS A 81 -9.14 -13.96 1.77
C CYS A 81 -8.93 -12.68 0.96
N ILE A 82 -8.98 -11.52 1.63
CA ILE A 82 -8.94 -10.20 1.01
C ILE A 82 -7.87 -9.33 1.66
N ARG A 83 -7.16 -8.58 0.82
CA ARG A 83 -6.38 -7.40 1.23
C ARG A 83 -7.02 -6.16 0.66
N TRP A 84 -7.27 -5.18 1.51
CA TRP A 84 -7.89 -3.92 1.17
C TRP A 84 -6.98 -2.76 1.59
N ASN A 85 -6.63 -1.91 0.63
CA ASN A 85 -5.88 -0.68 0.90
C ASN A 85 -6.75 0.52 0.55
N ASN A 86 -6.96 1.42 1.52
CA ASN A 86 -7.59 2.71 1.29
C ASN A 86 -6.52 3.81 1.28
N ILE A 87 -6.54 4.68 0.27
CA ILE A 87 -5.55 5.76 0.10
C ILE A 87 -6.28 7.09 0.22
N LEU A 88 -5.92 7.88 1.24
CA LEU A 88 -6.35 9.27 1.37
C LEU A 88 -5.19 10.16 0.95
N TYR A 89 -5.39 10.98 -0.08
CA TYR A 89 -4.37 11.87 -0.61
C TYR A 89 -4.94 13.27 -0.82
N PRO A 90 -4.23 14.33 -0.39
CA PRO A 90 -4.55 15.70 -0.76
C PRO A 90 -4.07 15.95 -2.20
N ASN A 91 -4.92 16.57 -3.02
CA ASN A 91 -4.59 16.94 -4.39
C ASN A 91 -4.01 18.36 -4.43
N ASN A 92 -2.95 18.57 -5.22
CA ASN A 92 -2.33 19.88 -5.41
C ASN A 92 -3.22 20.93 -6.10
N SER A 93 -4.39 20.54 -6.61
CA SER A 93 -5.36 21.47 -7.22
C SER A 93 -5.85 22.57 -6.29
N LEU A 94 -5.75 22.39 -4.97
CA LEU A 94 -6.18 23.36 -3.97
C LEU A 94 -5.11 24.40 -3.61
N GLN A 95 -3.91 24.31 -4.20
CA GLN A 95 -2.79 25.21 -3.89
C GLN A 95 -2.85 26.56 -4.62
N SER A 96 -3.87 26.86 -5.42
CA SER A 96 -3.99 28.10 -6.18
C SER A 96 -4.48 29.31 -5.34
N GLY A 97 -3.95 29.48 -4.15
CA GLY A 97 -4.15 30.66 -3.29
C GLY A 97 -3.19 31.80 -3.63
#